data_AF-A0A1B0D615-F1
#
_entry.id   AF-A0A1B0D615-F1
#
_cell.length_a   1.000
_cell.length_b   1.000
_cell.length_c   1.000
_cell.angle_alpha   90.00
_cell.angle_beta   90.00
_cell.angle_gamma   90.00
#
_symmetry.space_group_name_H-M   'P 1'
#
loop_
_entity.id
_entity.type
_entity.pdbx_description
1 polymer ?
#
loop_
_entity_poly.entity_id
_entity_poly.type
_entity_poly.pdbx_seq_one_letter_code
_entity_poly.pdbx_strand_id
1 'polypeptide(L)'
;MKEHLISEQTFERHFSTHTEDFPRDFLIEEEYVDRLKVLILDLDDIAYDTLSYLMKHLKDVEDQSESNLMKASNLGVVFSPCLFTNSEKNSSTMNVELLNCMGIQTKVTELMIVNFEELFGEGTTRSLPESPVDIPSSVSVSRRNSEKVNGEAAQKKREKIKAKRIRSKTACVLS
;
A
#
# COMPACT_ATOMS: atom_id res chain seq x y z
N MET A 1 -2.38 -23.29 -5.45
CA MET A 1 -2.79 -21.94 -4.97
C MET A 1 -1.88 -20.96 -5.64
N LYS A 2 -2.37 -19.80 -6.10
CA LYS A 2 -1.47 -18.73 -6.53
C LYS A 2 -0.64 -18.30 -5.33
N GLU A 3 0.68 -18.31 -5.47
CA GLU A 3 1.59 -18.04 -4.36
C GLU A 3 1.72 -16.53 -4.09
N HIS A 4 1.48 -15.69 -5.10
CA HIS A 4 1.71 -14.24 -5.07
C HIS A 4 0.59 -13.47 -5.77
N LEU A 5 0.40 -12.21 -5.35
CA LEU A 5 -0.64 -11.32 -5.87
C LEU A 5 -0.30 -10.85 -7.29
N ILE A 6 0.98 -10.55 -7.53
CA ILE A 6 1.53 -10.32 -8.86
C ILE A 6 2.54 -11.45 -9.11
N SER A 7 2.29 -12.28 -10.10
CA SER A 7 3.20 -13.40 -10.40
C SER A 7 4.51 -12.89 -11.01
N GLU A 8 5.61 -13.59 -10.75
CA GLU A 8 6.93 -13.30 -11.35
C GLU A 8 6.81 -13.20 -12.89
N GLN A 9 6.12 -14.15 -13.52
CA GLN A 9 5.87 -14.14 -14.96
C GLN A 9 5.10 -12.89 -15.44
N THR A 10 4.08 -12.46 -14.68
CA THR A 10 3.32 -11.23 -15.00
C THR A 10 4.22 -10.01 -14.86
N PHE A 11 4.96 -9.92 -13.76
CA PHE A 11 5.86 -8.80 -13.50
C PHE A 11 6.94 -8.70 -14.58
N GLU A 12 7.61 -9.81 -14.89
CA GLU A 12 8.66 -9.87 -15.91
C GLU A 12 8.12 -9.52 -17.30
N ARG A 13 6.90 -9.89 -17.66
CA ARG A 13 6.32 -9.52 -18.95
C ARG A 13 6.25 -7.99 -19.18
N HIS A 14 6.06 -7.21 -18.12
CA HIS A 14 5.88 -5.75 -18.21
C HIS A 14 7.12 -4.95 -17.79
N PHE A 15 7.90 -5.48 -16.85
CA PHE A 15 9.07 -4.82 -16.26
C PHE A 15 10.40 -5.52 -16.57
N SER A 16 10.39 -6.74 -17.12
CA SER A 16 11.58 -7.42 -17.64
C SER A 16 11.56 -7.44 -19.16
N THR A 17 12.43 -6.63 -19.75
CA THR A 17 12.91 -6.86 -21.11
C THR A 17 14.42 -6.93 -21.03
N HIS A 18 15.01 -7.98 -21.59
CA HIS A 18 16.42 -8.03 -21.97
C HIS A 18 16.69 -6.97 -23.05
N THR A 19 16.52 -5.70 -22.72
CA THR A 19 16.90 -4.59 -23.58
C THR A 19 18.25 -4.10 -23.07
N GLU A 20 19.29 -4.65 -23.67
CA GLU A 20 20.64 -4.07 -23.72
C GLU A 20 20.62 -2.59 -24.16
N ASP A 21 19.49 -2.08 -24.66
CA ASP A 21 19.28 -0.73 -25.18
C ASP A 21 18.66 0.27 -24.19
N PHE A 22 18.16 -0.16 -23.02
CA PHE A 22 17.51 0.75 -22.07
C PHE A 22 18.09 0.61 -20.65
N PRO A 23 18.92 1.55 -20.19
CA PRO A 23 19.38 1.55 -18.81
C PRO A 23 18.17 1.70 -17.88
N ARG A 24 17.90 0.65 -17.09
CA ARG A 24 16.76 0.54 -16.15
C ARG A 24 16.66 1.71 -15.16
N ASP A 25 17.74 2.44 -14.97
CA ASP A 25 17.86 3.61 -14.10
C ASP A 25 17.16 4.88 -14.66
N PHE A 26 16.61 4.84 -15.88
CA PHE A 26 16.11 6.02 -16.59
C PHE A 26 14.66 5.98 -17.06
N LEU A 27 13.88 4.92 -16.76
CA LEU A 27 12.45 5.00 -17.07
C LEU A 27 11.86 6.17 -16.27
N ILE A 28 11.38 7.17 -17.00
CA ILE A 28 10.66 8.30 -16.41
C ILE A 28 9.39 7.77 -15.75
N GLU A 29 8.96 8.43 -14.67
CA GLU A 29 7.82 7.98 -13.86
C GLU A 29 6.56 7.69 -14.68
N GLU A 30 6.32 8.49 -15.72
CA GLU A 30 5.24 8.31 -16.69
C GLU A 30 5.29 6.94 -17.40
N GLU A 31 6.46 6.49 -17.83
CA GLU A 31 6.62 5.18 -18.48
C GLU A 31 6.36 4.02 -17.51
N TYR A 32 6.74 4.17 -16.24
CA TYR A 32 6.39 3.19 -15.21
C TYR A 32 4.88 3.11 -15.01
N VAL A 33 4.21 4.25 -14.95
CA VAL A 33 2.76 4.33 -14.76
C VAL A 33 2.04 3.69 -15.95
N ASP A 34 2.50 3.92 -17.18
CA ASP A 34 1.91 3.29 -18.37
C ASP A 34 2.11 1.76 -18.39
N ARG A 35 3.31 1.28 -18.03
CA ARG A 35 3.54 -0.17 -17.86
C ARG A 35 2.68 -0.77 -16.74
N LEU A 36 2.47 -0.03 -15.65
CA LEU A 36 1.59 -0.41 -14.56
C LEU A 36 0.13 -0.55 -15.02
N LYS A 37 -0.38 0.39 -15.83
CA LYS A 37 -1.74 0.28 -16.41
C LYS A 37 -1.90 -1.02 -17.19
N VAL A 38 -0.92 -1.37 -18.03
CA VAL A 38 -0.95 -2.61 -18.82
C VAL A 38 -0.86 -3.85 -17.90
N LEU A 39 0.02 -3.83 -16.90
CA LEU A 39 0.13 -4.93 -15.93
C LEU A 39 -1.18 -5.17 -15.18
N ILE A 40 -1.79 -4.09 -14.69
CA ILE A 40 -3.05 -4.13 -13.94
C ILE A 40 -4.15 -4.76 -14.81
N LEU A 41 -4.17 -4.47 -16.12
CA LEU A 41 -5.10 -5.09 -17.07
C LEU A 41 -4.83 -6.58 -17.35
N ASP A 42 -3.65 -7.10 -17.02
CA ASP A 42 -3.26 -8.52 -17.21
C ASP A 42 -3.50 -9.39 -15.96
N LEU A 43 -3.86 -8.80 -14.82
CA LEU A 43 -4.16 -9.55 -13.58
C LEU A 43 -5.43 -10.40 -13.72
N ASP A 44 -5.72 -11.36 -12.85
CA ASP A 44 -7.10 -11.86 -12.75
C ASP A 44 -7.94 -10.94 -11.87
N ASP A 45 -9.26 -11.13 -11.89
CA ASP A 45 -10.19 -10.29 -11.12
C ASP A 45 -9.89 -10.34 -9.63
N ILE A 46 -9.62 -11.54 -9.10
CA ILE A 46 -9.30 -11.75 -7.68
C ILE A 46 -8.02 -11.01 -7.28
N ALA A 47 -6.94 -11.10 -8.08
CA ALA A 47 -5.71 -10.38 -7.77
C ALA A 47 -5.89 -8.87 -7.89
N TYR A 48 -6.65 -8.41 -8.87
CA TYR A 48 -6.92 -6.99 -9.05
C TYR A 48 -7.73 -6.39 -7.90
N ASP A 49 -8.83 -7.02 -7.50
CA ASP A 49 -9.66 -6.55 -6.39
C ASP A 49 -8.85 -6.47 -5.10
N THR A 50 -8.05 -7.51 -4.86
CA THR A 50 -7.17 -7.57 -3.68
C THR A 50 -6.08 -6.50 -3.74
N LEU A 51 -5.45 -6.31 -4.91
CA LEU A 51 -4.40 -5.30 -5.11
C LEU A 51 -4.96 -3.89 -4.97
N SER A 52 -6.09 -3.59 -5.62
CA SER A 52 -6.78 -2.30 -5.54
C SER A 52 -7.14 -1.96 -4.10
N TYR A 53 -7.75 -2.90 -3.37
CA TYR A 53 -8.09 -2.72 -1.96
C TYR A 53 -6.85 -2.43 -1.10
N LEU A 54 -5.77 -3.19 -1.30
CA LEU A 54 -4.52 -2.99 -0.58
C LEU A 54 -3.88 -1.64 -0.92
N MET A 55 -3.78 -1.28 -2.20
CA MET A 55 -3.21 0.01 -2.63
C MET A 55 -4.03 1.18 -2.09
N LYS A 56 -5.37 1.06 -2.05
CA LYS A 56 -6.23 2.07 -1.42
C LYS A 56 -5.89 2.26 0.06
N HIS A 57 -5.76 1.16 0.81
CA HIS A 57 -5.39 1.23 2.22
C HIS A 57 -4.02 1.88 2.43
N LEU A 58 -3.02 1.51 1.62
CA LEU A 58 -1.68 2.08 1.72
C LEU A 58 -1.66 3.56 1.35
N LYS A 59 -2.50 3.99 0.41
CA LYS A 59 -2.69 5.40 0.08
C LYS A 59 -3.24 6.18 1.28
N ASP A 60 -4.26 5.66 1.96
CA ASP A 60 -4.80 6.31 3.17
C ASP A 60 -3.77 6.40 4.32
N VAL A 61 -2.83 5.46 4.39
CA VAL A 61 -1.69 5.50 5.33
C VAL A 61 -0.69 6.58 4.92
N GLU A 62 -0.36 6.67 3.64
CA GLU A 62 0.57 7.65 3.08
C GLU A 62 0.06 9.09 3.23
N ASP A 63 -1.25 9.31 3.06
CA ASP A 63 -1.91 10.61 3.29
C ASP A 63 -1.77 11.10 4.75
N GLN A 64 -1.48 10.19 5.70
CA GLN A 64 -1.22 10.51 7.10
C GLN A 64 0.28 10.55 7.45
N SER A 65 1.16 10.59 6.44
CA SER A 65 2.62 10.50 6.61
C SER A 65 3.24 11.56 7.50
N GLU A 66 2.61 12.74 7.65
CA GLU A 66 3.05 13.76 8.62
C GLU A 66 3.01 13.27 10.09
N SER A 67 2.09 12.35 10.39
CA SER A 67 1.87 11.83 11.75
C SER A 67 2.48 10.45 11.98
N ASN A 68 2.41 9.56 10.98
CA ASN A 68 2.88 8.18 11.10
C ASN A 68 4.29 7.96 10.49
N LEU A 69 4.83 8.97 9.80
CA LEU A 69 6.15 8.95 9.15
C LEU A 69 6.32 7.89 8.04
N MET A 70 5.21 7.34 7.54
CA MET A 70 5.19 6.34 6.48
C MET A 70 4.85 7.00 5.14
N LYS A 71 5.88 7.40 4.39
CA LYS A 71 5.74 7.80 2.99
C LYS A 71 5.61 6.57 2.08
N ALA A 72 5.14 6.76 0.85
CA ALA A 72 5.01 5.69 -0.15
C ALA A 72 6.31 4.91 -0.35
N SER A 73 7.47 5.58 -0.31
CA SER A 73 8.78 4.95 -0.41
C SER A 73 9.06 3.95 0.73
N ASN A 74 8.68 4.28 1.96
CA ASN A 74 8.83 3.39 3.12
C ASN A 74 7.86 2.21 3.03
N LEU A 75 6.64 2.46 2.56
CA LEU A 75 5.64 1.42 2.33
C LEU A 75 6.08 0.46 1.22
N GLY A 76 6.65 0.98 0.14
CA GLY A 76 7.18 0.19 -0.97
C GLY A 76 8.22 -0.82 -0.51
N VAL A 77 9.17 -0.42 0.34
CA VAL A 77 10.22 -1.33 0.86
C VAL A 77 9.62 -2.49 1.66
N VAL A 78 8.58 -2.21 2.46
CA VAL A 78 7.98 -3.21 3.36
C VAL A 78 7.02 -4.14 2.63
N PHE A 79 6.20 -3.60 1.71
CA PHE A 79 5.14 -4.35 1.05
C PHE A 79 5.59 -5.03 -0.26
N SER A 80 6.62 -4.51 -0.94
CA SER A 80 7.14 -5.10 -2.18
C SER A 80 7.42 -6.61 -2.07
N PRO A 81 8.12 -7.11 -1.02
CA PRO A 81 8.32 -8.55 -0.85
C PRO A 81 7.03 -9.35 -0.71
N CYS A 82 5.95 -8.77 -0.18
CA CYS A 82 4.66 -9.46 -0.05
C CYS A 82 3.86 -9.48 -1.36
N LEU A 83 4.15 -8.58 -2.29
CA LEU A 83 3.44 -8.42 -3.55
C LEU A 83 4.06 -9.24 -4.69
N PHE A 84 5.41 -9.28 -4.76
CA PHE A 84 6.15 -9.73 -5.95
C PHE A 84 7.08 -10.91 -5.73
N THR A 85 7.15 -11.49 -4.53
CA THR A 85 8.22 -12.45 -4.16
C THR A 85 8.54 -13.47 -5.27
N ASN A 86 9.83 -13.53 -5.61
CA ASN A 86 10.42 -14.53 -6.52
C ASN A 86 10.51 -15.90 -5.84
N SER A 87 10.26 -16.96 -6.61
CA SER A 87 10.51 -18.35 -6.20
C SER A 87 12.00 -18.64 -5.90
N GLU A 88 12.90 -17.76 -6.36
CA GLU A 88 14.37 -17.84 -6.21
C GLU A 88 14.91 -17.49 -4.81
N LYS A 89 14.07 -17.42 -3.76
CA LYS A 89 14.53 -17.24 -2.35
C LYS A 89 15.47 -18.34 -1.84
N ASN A 90 15.68 -19.40 -2.62
CA ASN A 90 16.51 -20.55 -2.26
C ASN A 90 17.94 -20.47 -2.81
N SER A 91 18.29 -19.46 -3.61
CA SER A 91 19.68 -19.25 -4.00
C SER A 91 20.40 -18.50 -2.87
N SER A 92 21.34 -19.17 -2.19
CA SER A 92 22.16 -18.61 -1.11
C SER A 92 23.07 -17.44 -1.53
N THR A 93 22.92 -16.94 -2.77
CA THR A 93 23.75 -15.90 -3.36
C THR A 93 22.86 -14.78 -3.87
N MET A 94 22.82 -13.65 -3.15
CA MET A 94 22.33 -12.41 -3.72
C MET A 94 23.27 -11.97 -4.85
N ASN A 95 22.75 -11.83 -6.06
CA ASN A 95 23.49 -11.24 -7.18
C ASN A 95 22.96 -9.82 -7.48
N VAL A 96 23.69 -9.07 -8.31
CA VAL A 96 23.37 -7.68 -8.67
C VAL A 96 22.01 -7.59 -9.39
N GLU A 97 21.67 -8.60 -10.18
CA GLU A 97 20.40 -8.66 -10.91
C GLU A 97 19.19 -8.77 -9.97
N LEU A 98 19.27 -9.65 -8.96
CA LEU A 98 18.25 -9.78 -7.93
C LEU A 98 18.07 -8.47 -7.15
N LEU A 99 19.17 -7.82 -6.78
CA LEU A 99 19.12 -6.53 -6.07
C LEU A 99 18.43 -5.45 -6.91
N ASN A 100 18.73 -5.40 -8.22
CA ASN A 100 18.08 -4.48 -9.14
C ASN A 100 16.59 -4.78 -9.28
N CYS A 101 16.20 -6.05 -9.41
CA CYS A 101 14.80 -6.46 -9.46
C CYS A 101 14.04 -6.03 -8.18
N MET A 102 14.63 -6.21 -7.00
CA MET A 102 14.04 -5.76 -5.73
C MET A 102 13.87 -4.24 -5.68
N GLY A 103 14.81 -3.47 -6.26
CA GLY A 103 14.71 -2.02 -6.39
C GLY A 103 13.52 -1.60 -7.26
N ILE A 104 13.33 -2.27 -8.40
CA ILE A 104 12.21 -2.01 -9.31
C ILE A 104 10.89 -2.38 -8.64
N GLN A 105 10.78 -3.55 -8.00
CA GLN A 105 9.56 -3.96 -7.30
C GLN A 105 9.18 -2.95 -6.21
N THR A 106 10.17 -2.42 -5.49
CA THR A 106 9.98 -1.35 -4.51
C THR A 106 9.42 -0.09 -5.17
N LYS A 107 10.03 0.35 -6.28
CA LYS A 107 9.58 1.55 -7.01
C LYS A 107 8.18 1.37 -7.60
N VAL A 108 7.88 0.21 -8.17
CA VAL A 108 6.56 -0.14 -8.71
C VAL A 108 5.51 -0.08 -7.59
N THR A 109 5.82 -0.61 -6.40
CA THR A 109 4.92 -0.52 -5.23
C THR A 109 4.66 0.93 -4.84
N GLU A 110 5.72 1.74 -4.74
CA GLU A 110 5.61 3.17 -4.42
C GLU A 110 4.72 3.90 -5.43
N LEU A 111 4.92 3.67 -6.72
CA LEU A 111 4.16 4.32 -7.77
C LEU A 111 2.70 3.88 -7.80
N MET A 112 2.39 2.61 -7.49
CA MET A 112 1.00 2.16 -7.34
C MET A 112 0.26 2.88 -6.20
N ILE A 113 0.97 3.21 -5.11
CA ILE A 113 0.41 3.96 -3.98
C ILE A 113 0.19 5.42 -4.37
N VAL A 114 1.23 6.08 -4.90
CA VAL A 114 1.19 7.51 -5.24
C VAL A 114 0.14 7.79 -6.33
N ASN A 115 0.09 6.94 -7.36
CA ASN A 115 -0.79 7.10 -8.52
C ASN A 115 -2.06 6.26 -8.41
N PHE A 116 -2.54 6.00 -7.19
CA PHE A 116 -3.71 5.14 -6.95
C PHE A 116 -4.93 5.56 -7.79
N GLU A 117 -5.27 6.84 -7.81
CA GLU A 117 -6.46 7.34 -8.54
C GLU A 117 -6.34 7.15 -10.05
N GLU A 118 -5.13 7.29 -10.62
CA GLU A 118 -4.88 7.07 -12.05
C GLU A 118 -4.90 5.58 -12.42
N LEU A 119 -4.44 4.72 -11.50
CA LEU A 119 -4.27 3.28 -11.75
C LEU A 119 -5.50 2.45 -11.40
N PHE A 120 -6.28 2.85 -10.39
CA PHE A 120 -7.39 2.07 -9.81
C PHE A 120 -8.68 2.88 -9.57
N GLY A 121 -8.68 4.18 -9.86
CA GLY A 121 -9.84 5.05 -9.62
C GLY A 121 -11.02 4.81 -10.58
N GLU A 122 -12.09 5.58 -10.41
CA GLU A 122 -13.38 5.42 -11.12
C GLU A 122 -13.27 5.53 -12.66
N GLY A 123 -12.16 6.07 -13.18
CA GLY A 123 -11.87 6.15 -14.62
C GLY A 123 -11.13 4.94 -15.20
N THR A 124 -10.59 4.05 -14.35
CA THR A 124 -9.93 2.82 -14.80
C THR A 124 -10.99 1.77 -15.11
N THR A 125 -11.45 1.73 -16.36
CA THR A 125 -12.43 0.73 -16.80
C THR A 125 -11.77 -0.63 -16.92
N ARG A 126 -11.77 -1.38 -15.82
CA ARG A 126 -11.69 -2.84 -15.83
C ARG A 126 -13.11 -3.33 -15.63
N SER A 127 -13.72 -3.93 -16.64
CA SER A 127 -15.11 -4.40 -16.51
C SER A 127 -15.19 -5.40 -15.36
N LEU A 128 -15.79 -4.97 -14.24
CA LEU A 128 -16.02 -5.83 -13.09
C LEU A 128 -16.89 -7.03 -13.51
N PRO A 129 -16.57 -8.27 -13.09
CA PRO A 129 -17.57 -9.31 -13.03
C PRO A 129 -18.57 -8.91 -11.94
N GLU A 130 -19.86 -8.75 -12.27
CA GLU A 130 -20.90 -8.62 -11.26
C GLU A 130 -20.86 -9.85 -10.34
N SER A 131 -20.48 -9.68 -9.08
CA SER A 131 -20.53 -10.76 -8.11
C SER A 131 -21.95 -10.88 -7.53
N PRO A 132 -22.63 -12.04 -7.62
CA PRO A 132 -23.79 -12.33 -6.79
C PRO A 132 -23.29 -12.96 -5.48
N VAL A 133 -23.31 -12.20 -4.38
CA VAL A 133 -23.19 -12.79 -3.04
C VAL A 133 -24.21 -12.13 -2.11
N ASP A 134 -25.32 -12.84 -1.91
CA ASP A 134 -26.34 -12.55 -0.91
C ASP A 134 -25.75 -12.59 0.50
N ILE A 135 -25.68 -11.44 1.17
CA ILE A 135 -25.55 -11.36 2.63
C ILE A 135 -26.97 -11.15 3.18
N PRO A 136 -27.56 -12.10 3.94
CA PRO A 136 -28.91 -11.92 4.45
C PRO A 136 -28.94 -10.83 5.52
N SER A 137 -29.59 -9.72 5.19
CA SER A 137 -30.06 -8.71 6.13
C SER A 137 -31.12 -9.30 7.07
N SER A 138 -30.80 -9.49 8.35
CA SER A 138 -31.80 -9.55 9.42
C SER A 138 -31.19 -9.42 10.82
N VAL A 139 -31.00 -8.20 11.30
CA VAL A 139 -31.36 -7.86 12.70
C VAL A 139 -31.89 -6.43 12.73
N SER A 140 -33.21 -6.32 12.73
CA SER A 140 -33.94 -5.12 13.10
C SER A 140 -33.94 -4.96 14.62
N VAL A 141 -33.35 -3.88 15.16
CA VAL A 141 -33.75 -3.35 16.47
C VAL A 141 -33.86 -1.82 16.43
N SER A 142 -35.06 -1.38 16.79
CA SER A 142 -35.63 -0.04 16.83
C SER A 142 -34.77 1.11 17.38
N ARG A 143 -34.97 2.26 16.73
CA ARG A 143 -34.76 3.62 17.24
C ARG A 143 -35.42 3.83 18.62
N ARG A 144 -34.74 4.55 19.52
CA ARG A 144 -35.36 5.53 20.42
C ARG A 144 -34.39 6.69 20.69
N ASN A 145 -34.94 7.90 20.69
CA ASN A 145 -34.26 9.19 20.82
C ASN A 145 -34.02 9.57 22.30
N SER A 146 -33.04 10.49 22.45
CA SER A 146 -32.78 11.48 23.52
C SER A 146 -32.35 11.03 24.92
N GLU A 147 -31.17 11.48 25.37
CA GLU A 147 -31.02 12.36 26.55
C GLU A 147 -29.59 12.93 26.67
N LYS A 148 -29.50 14.25 26.88
CA LYS A 148 -28.28 14.99 27.23
C LYS A 148 -27.87 14.63 28.67
N VAL A 149 -26.65 14.16 28.89
CA VAL A 149 -26.02 14.23 30.22
C VAL A 149 -24.55 14.65 30.11
N ASN A 150 -24.23 15.61 30.97
CA ASN A 150 -23.03 16.39 31.17
C ASN A 150 -21.77 15.53 31.47
N GLY A 151 -20.58 15.97 31.03
CA GLY A 151 -19.36 15.16 31.13
C GLY A 151 -18.05 15.95 31.08
N GLU A 152 -17.91 17.00 31.89
CA GLU A 152 -16.69 17.81 32.09
C GLU A 152 -15.47 17.04 32.65
N ALA A 153 -15.50 15.71 32.72
CA ALA A 153 -14.45 14.87 33.31
C ALA A 153 -13.37 14.41 32.32
N ALA A 154 -13.61 14.49 31.00
CA ALA A 154 -12.68 13.98 29.98
C ALA A 154 -11.51 14.94 29.65
N GLN A 155 -11.68 16.24 29.91
CA GLN A 155 -10.68 17.27 29.61
C GLN A 155 -9.47 17.21 30.57
N LYS A 156 -9.69 16.91 31.86
CA LYS A 156 -8.63 16.89 32.89
C LYS A 156 -7.63 15.73 32.78
N LYS A 157 -7.96 14.67 32.03
CA LYS A 157 -7.04 13.53 31.82
C LYS A 157 -5.99 13.80 30.74
N ARG A 158 -6.29 14.64 29.74
CA ARG A 158 -5.38 14.96 28.63
C ARG A 158 -4.28 15.97 29.03
N GLU A 159 -4.54 16.89 29.96
CA GLU A 159 -3.53 17.86 30.41
C GLU A 159 -2.48 17.25 31.35
N LYS A 160 -2.87 16.28 32.21
CA LYS A 160 -1.92 15.60 33.10
C LYS A 160 -0.87 14.76 32.36
N ILE A 161 -1.21 14.24 31.17
CA ILE A 161 -0.27 13.48 30.33
C ILE A 161 0.74 14.42 29.64
N LYS A 162 0.30 15.61 29.19
CA LYS A 162 1.22 16.62 28.61
C LYS A 162 2.22 17.16 29.65
N ALA A 163 1.79 17.40 30.90
CA ALA A 163 2.68 17.90 31.96
C ALA A 163 3.76 16.90 32.39
N LYS A 164 3.48 15.58 32.33
CA LYS A 164 4.44 14.53 32.72
C LYS A 164 5.55 14.33 31.69
N ARG A 165 5.29 14.62 30.41
CA ARG A 165 6.26 14.43 29.31
C ARG A 165 7.27 15.58 29.17
N ILE A 166 6.94 16.78 29.66
CA ILE A 166 7.86 17.93 29.63
C ILE A 166 8.96 17.79 30.70
N ARG A 167 8.62 17.32 31.91
CA ARG A 167 9.60 17.16 33.00
C ARG A 167 10.68 16.11 32.72
N SER A 168 10.39 15.11 31.89
CA SER A 168 11.38 14.07 31.55
C SER A 168 12.41 14.55 30.52
N LYS A 169 12.13 15.61 29.74
CA LYS A 169 13.08 16.13 28.74
C LYS A 169 14.08 17.12 29.34
N THR A 170 13.77 17.76 30.46
CA THR A 170 14.68 18.72 31.12
C THR A 170 15.71 18.04 32.03
N ALA A 171 15.49 16.80 32.45
CA ALA A 171 16.41 16.07 33.34
C ALA A 171 17.62 15.41 32.62
N CYS A 172 17.59 15.31 31.28
CA CYS A 172 18.65 14.63 30.51
C CYS A 172 19.73 15.59 29.97
N VAL A 173 19.66 16.89 30.26
CA VAL A 173 20.58 17.91 29.69
C VAL A 173 21.59 18.44 30.74
N LEU A 174 21.64 17.89 31.95
CA LEU A 174 22.58 18.33 33.01
C LEU A 174 23.22 17.15 33.78
N SER A 175 23.78 16.16 33.09
CA SER A 175 24.78 15.27 33.67
C SER A 175 25.82 14.89 32.63
#